data_AF-B0CXW9-F1
#
_entry.id   AF-B0CXW9-F1
#
_cell.length_a   1.000
_cell.length_b   1.000
_cell.length_c   1.000
_cell.angle_alpha   90.00
_cell.angle_beta   90.00
_cell.angle_gamma   90.00
#
_symmetry.space_group_name_H-M   'P 1'
#
loop_
_entity.id
_entity.type
_entity.pdbx_description
1 polymer ?
#
loop_
_entity_poly.entity_id
_entity_poly.type
_entity_poly.pdbx_seq_one_letter_code
_entity_poly.pdbx_strand_id
1 'polypeptide(L)'
;MYQFTIYHVVEHVDQLLQLLCLISSMHMFRVSLSLVLLLFFGTVSAQFNFFENMFGHGQQQQQQQQQQRSGASQWAAFSDSVSCSHYLCPTTLDCVRRPVDCPCPDIQDVKCIIPDMEGDVEDATVVCTRGQNDCVEVEKLMRNRKL
;
A
#
# COMPACT_ATOMS: atom_id res chain seq x y z
N MET A 1 -29.36 -16.64 68.24
CA MET A 1 -28.82 -15.45 67.55
C MET A 1 -27.41 -15.69 67.02
N TYR A 2 -26.45 -16.15 67.84
CA TYR A 2 -25.07 -16.45 67.43
C TYR A 2 -24.91 -17.45 66.28
N GLN A 3 -25.72 -18.51 66.23
CA GLN A 3 -25.66 -19.50 65.15
C GLN A 3 -25.94 -18.87 63.77
N PHE A 4 -26.90 -17.95 63.68
CA PHE A 4 -27.29 -17.28 62.43
C PHE A 4 -26.20 -16.33 61.93
N THR A 5 -25.55 -15.59 62.83
CA THR A 5 -24.41 -14.73 62.51
C THR A 5 -23.20 -15.54 62.02
N ILE A 6 -22.95 -16.71 62.60
CA ILE A 6 -21.84 -17.58 62.17
C ILE A 6 -22.08 -18.14 60.76
N TYR A 7 -23.28 -18.65 60.45
CA TYR A 7 -23.58 -19.12 59.09
C TYR A 7 -23.43 -18.02 58.04
N HIS A 8 -23.89 -16.81 58.35
CA HIS A 8 -23.80 -15.67 57.43
C HIS A 8 -22.36 -15.18 57.21
N VAL A 9 -21.48 -15.33 58.22
CA VAL A 9 -20.04 -15.03 58.10
C VAL A 9 -19.32 -16.13 57.31
N VAL A 10 -19.64 -17.40 57.54
CA VAL A 10 -19.05 -18.53 56.80
C VAL A 10 -19.43 -18.46 55.31
N GLU A 11 -20.68 -18.14 55.00
CA GLU A 11 -21.14 -17.97 53.61
C GLU A 11 -20.45 -16.79 52.90
N HIS A 12 -20.22 -15.69 53.61
CA HIS A 12 -19.51 -14.54 53.05
C HIS A 12 -18.01 -14.83 52.82
N VAL A 13 -17.38 -15.60 53.72
CA VAL A 13 -15.98 -16.03 53.57
C VAL A 13 -15.81 -17.02 52.41
N ASP A 14 -16.76 -17.95 52.22
CA ASP A 14 -16.75 -18.89 51.10
C ASP A 14 -16.89 -18.14 49.76
N GLN A 15 -17.79 -17.16 49.69
CA GLN A 15 -18.01 -16.36 48.48
C GLN A 15 -16.81 -15.44 48.15
N LEU A 16 -16.16 -14.87 49.17
CA LEU A 16 -14.90 -14.14 48.99
C LEU A 16 -13.76 -15.05 48.52
N LEU A 17 -13.68 -16.27 49.04
CA LEU A 17 -12.67 -17.25 48.63
C LEU A 17 -12.89 -17.71 47.19
N GLN A 18 -14.13 -17.95 46.78
CA GLN A 18 -14.52 -18.25 45.40
C GLN A 18 -14.17 -17.10 44.45
N LEU A 19 -14.47 -15.84 44.83
CA LEU A 19 -14.16 -14.68 44.00
C LEU A 19 -12.64 -14.49 43.81
N LEU A 20 -11.85 -14.64 44.88
CA LEU A 20 -10.38 -14.59 44.79
C LEU A 20 -9.82 -15.72 43.92
N CYS A 21 -10.40 -16.93 43.99
CA CYS A 21 -10.01 -18.07 43.17
C CYS A 21 -10.31 -17.84 41.67
N LEU A 22 -11.47 -17.23 41.36
CA LEU A 22 -11.83 -16.85 39.99
C LEU A 22 -10.91 -15.75 39.43
N ILE A 23 -10.57 -14.73 40.23
CA ILE A 23 -9.64 -13.67 39.82
C ILE A 23 -8.24 -14.24 39.56
N SER A 24 -7.74 -15.11 40.43
CA SER A 24 -6.45 -15.78 40.26
C SER A 24 -6.45 -16.66 38.99
N SER A 25 -7.51 -17.43 38.77
CA SER A 25 -7.68 -18.28 37.58
C SER A 25 -7.73 -17.45 36.29
N MET A 26 -8.45 -16.33 36.29
CA MET A 26 -8.52 -15.38 35.16
C MET A 26 -7.16 -14.73 34.90
N HIS A 27 -6.43 -14.35 35.95
CA HIS A 27 -5.10 -13.77 35.82
C HIS A 27 -4.10 -14.79 35.26
N MET A 28 -4.13 -16.03 35.75
CA MET A 28 -3.29 -17.12 35.28
C MET A 28 -3.61 -17.47 33.81
N PHE A 29 -4.89 -17.45 33.42
CA PHE A 29 -5.32 -17.64 32.03
C PHE A 29 -4.87 -16.50 31.12
N ARG A 30 -4.97 -15.23 31.56
CA ARG A 30 -4.50 -14.06 30.79
C ARG A 30 -2.98 -14.05 30.62
N VAL A 31 -2.22 -14.39 31.66
CA VAL A 31 -0.76 -14.51 31.59
C VAL A 31 -0.35 -15.66 30.67
N SER A 32 -1.00 -16.83 30.79
CA SER A 32 -0.77 -17.97 29.91
C SER A 32 -1.09 -17.65 28.46
N LEU A 33 -2.25 -17.04 28.18
CA LEU A 33 -2.64 -16.58 26.84
C LEU A 33 -1.62 -15.60 26.25
N SER A 34 -1.14 -14.65 27.04
CA SER A 34 -0.15 -13.66 26.61
C SER A 34 1.21 -14.29 26.33
N LEU A 35 1.65 -15.24 27.16
CA LEU A 35 2.89 -16.00 26.98
C LEU A 35 2.83 -16.86 25.71
N VAL A 36 1.72 -17.56 25.51
CA VAL A 36 1.46 -18.38 24.31
C VAL A 36 1.45 -17.51 23.06
N LEU A 37 0.79 -16.35 23.10
CA LEU A 37 0.78 -15.39 22.00
C LEU A 37 2.20 -14.91 21.66
N LEU A 38 2.99 -14.51 22.65
CA LEU A 38 4.39 -14.09 22.47
C LEU A 38 5.28 -15.20 21.89
N LEU A 39 5.07 -16.46 22.29
CA LEU A 39 5.78 -17.61 21.73
C LEU A 39 5.41 -17.84 20.25
N PHE A 40 4.15 -17.66 19.86
CA PHE A 40 3.73 -17.74 18.45
C PHE A 40 4.29 -16.59 17.60
N PHE A 41 4.32 -15.36 18.11
CA PHE A 41 4.92 -14.22 17.40
C PHE A 41 6.42 -14.41 17.13
N GLY A 42 7.15 -15.11 18.02
CA GLY A 42 8.57 -15.46 17.79
C GLY A 42 8.81 -16.46 16.64
N THR A 43 7.79 -17.24 16.26
CA THR A 43 7.88 -18.21 15.15
C THR A 43 7.63 -17.59 13.77
N VAL A 44 7.28 -16.29 13.70
CA VAL A 44 7.19 -15.52 12.44
C VAL A 44 8.56 -14.93 12.08
N SER A 45 9.62 -15.73 12.20
CA SER A 45 10.92 -15.41 11.59
C SER A 45 11.02 -16.16 10.26
N ALA A 46 10.85 -15.40 9.16
CA ALA A 46 11.30 -15.68 7.80
C ALA A 46 11.37 -17.17 7.36
N GLN A 47 10.24 -17.82 7.11
CA GLN A 47 10.20 -19.01 6.22
C GLN A 47 10.34 -18.61 4.74
N PHE A 48 11.39 -17.85 4.39
CA PHE A 48 11.80 -17.63 3.00
C PHE A 48 12.79 -18.71 2.52
N ASN A 49 12.85 -19.87 3.18
CA ASN A 49 13.64 -21.02 2.73
C ASN A 49 13.13 -21.65 1.40
N PHE A 50 12.10 -21.06 0.78
CA PHE A 50 11.68 -21.35 -0.59
C PHE A 50 12.59 -20.66 -1.63
N PHE A 51 13.04 -19.44 -1.34
CA PHE A 51 13.85 -18.66 -2.28
C PHE A 51 15.28 -19.20 -2.38
N GLU A 52 15.85 -19.71 -1.29
CA GLU A 52 17.19 -20.29 -1.29
C GLU A 52 17.28 -21.54 -2.19
N ASN A 53 16.21 -22.34 -2.22
CA ASN A 53 16.13 -23.52 -3.09
C ASN A 53 15.75 -23.18 -4.56
N MET A 54 15.06 -22.07 -4.82
CA MET A 54 14.79 -21.60 -6.20
C MET A 54 15.98 -20.86 -6.85
N PHE A 55 16.74 -20.07 -6.09
CA PHE A 55 17.89 -19.32 -6.63
C PHE A 55 19.16 -20.18 -6.78
N GLY A 56 19.20 -21.36 -6.17
CA GLY A 56 20.34 -22.28 -6.27
C GLY A 56 20.36 -23.20 -7.50
N HIS A 57 19.27 -23.32 -8.27
CA HIS A 57 19.16 -24.34 -9.33
C HIS A 57 18.38 -23.94 -10.61
N GLY A 58 18.08 -22.66 -10.82
CA GLY A 58 17.19 -22.22 -11.91
C GLY A 58 17.83 -21.34 -12.98
N GLN A 59 18.94 -21.75 -13.59
CA GLN A 59 19.23 -21.27 -14.95
C GLN A 59 18.16 -21.89 -15.87
N GLN A 60 17.34 -21.02 -16.47
CA GLN A 60 16.29 -21.29 -17.47
C GLN A 60 14.85 -21.34 -16.91
N GLN A 61 14.01 -20.48 -17.52
CA GLN A 61 12.55 -20.38 -17.47
C GLN A 61 11.94 -19.42 -16.42
N GLN A 62 11.72 -18.16 -16.83
CA GLN A 62 10.42 -17.48 -16.67
C GLN A 62 10.38 -16.16 -17.46
N GLN A 63 10.03 -16.26 -18.74
CA GLN A 63 9.30 -15.19 -19.43
C GLN A 63 7.81 -15.44 -19.18
N GLN A 64 7.06 -14.41 -18.74
CA GLN A 64 5.63 -14.15 -19.05
C GLN A 64 4.65 -13.76 -17.92
N GLN A 65 5.01 -13.57 -16.65
CA GLN A 65 3.96 -13.31 -15.63
C GLN A 65 4.12 -12.12 -14.67
N GLN A 66 4.84 -11.07 -15.05
CA GLN A 66 5.09 -9.91 -14.16
C GLN A 66 4.57 -8.56 -14.66
N GLN A 67 3.43 -8.53 -15.36
CA GLN A 67 2.93 -7.31 -15.98
C GLN A 67 2.00 -6.43 -15.11
N GLN A 68 1.63 -6.82 -13.88
CA GLN A 68 0.55 -6.12 -13.14
C GLN A 68 0.89 -5.56 -11.74
N ARG A 69 2.11 -5.74 -11.19
CA ARG A 69 2.46 -5.22 -9.84
C ARG A 69 3.74 -4.39 -9.73
N SER A 70 4.36 -4.04 -10.84
CA SER A 70 5.74 -3.52 -10.84
C SER A 70 5.91 -2.21 -11.61
N GLY A 71 4.84 -1.43 -11.83
CA GLY A 71 4.96 -0.15 -12.55
C GLY A 71 5.93 0.83 -11.87
N ALA A 72 5.78 1.03 -10.56
CA ALA A 72 6.63 1.95 -9.80
C ALA A 72 8.08 1.46 -9.64
N SER A 73 8.28 0.16 -9.39
CA SER A 73 9.63 -0.41 -9.19
C SER A 73 10.40 -0.56 -10.50
N GLN A 74 9.72 -0.87 -11.62
CA GLN A 74 10.35 -0.85 -12.94
C GLN A 74 10.68 0.59 -13.34
N TRP A 75 9.78 1.54 -13.11
CA TRP A 75 10.04 2.95 -13.43
C TRP A 75 11.24 3.51 -12.66
N ALA A 76 11.39 3.20 -11.37
CA ALA A 76 12.56 3.61 -10.58
C ALA A 76 13.89 3.08 -11.15
N ALA A 77 13.93 1.81 -11.55
CA ALA A 77 15.12 1.22 -12.17
C ALA A 77 15.45 1.88 -13.53
N PHE A 78 14.42 2.22 -14.32
CA PHE A 78 14.61 2.91 -15.59
C PHE A 78 15.02 4.38 -15.41
N SER A 79 14.44 5.11 -14.45
CA SER A 79 14.82 6.49 -14.16
C SER A 79 16.26 6.59 -13.69
N ASP A 80 16.73 5.64 -12.88
CA ASP A 80 18.13 5.59 -12.41
C ASP A 80 19.12 5.28 -13.55
N SER A 81 18.66 4.58 -14.59
CA SER A 81 19.49 4.24 -15.75
C SER A 81 19.68 5.41 -16.74
N VAL A 82 18.83 6.44 -16.67
CA VAL A 82 18.86 7.60 -17.58
C VAL A 82 19.39 8.83 -16.85
N SER A 83 20.52 9.37 -17.32
CA SER A 83 21.12 10.58 -16.77
C SER A 83 20.39 11.85 -17.27
N CYS A 84 19.26 12.18 -16.63
CA CYS A 84 18.50 13.40 -16.89
C CYS A 84 18.50 14.31 -15.65
N SER A 85 18.99 15.54 -15.77
CA SER A 85 18.95 16.56 -14.70
C SER A 85 17.66 17.37 -14.68
N HIS A 86 16.79 17.14 -15.66
CA HIS A 86 15.51 17.82 -15.84
C HIS A 86 14.36 16.82 -15.71
N TYR A 87 13.23 17.08 -16.37
CA TYR A 87 12.07 16.19 -16.32
C TYR A 87 12.24 15.02 -17.30
N LEU A 88 12.16 13.79 -16.79
CA LEU A 88 12.15 12.57 -17.60
C LEU A 88 10.70 12.17 -17.90
N CYS A 89 10.33 12.15 -19.17
CA CYS A 89 8.99 11.76 -19.61
C CYS A 89 8.74 10.27 -19.28
N PRO A 90 7.71 9.92 -18.50
CA PRO A 90 7.52 8.54 -18.01
C PRO A 90 7.15 7.55 -19.11
N THR A 91 6.61 8.03 -20.24
CA THR A 91 6.13 7.18 -21.33
C THR A 91 7.16 7.06 -22.46
N THR A 92 7.84 8.15 -22.82
CA THR A 92 8.78 8.18 -23.93
C THR A 92 10.24 8.09 -23.50
N LEU A 93 10.53 8.29 -22.21
CA LEU A 93 11.88 8.36 -21.63
C LEU A 93 12.73 9.52 -22.19
N ASP A 94 12.09 10.56 -22.73
CA ASP A 94 12.76 11.78 -23.18
C ASP A 94 13.10 12.70 -22.00
N CYS A 95 14.31 13.26 -22.01
CA CYS A 95 14.73 14.26 -21.05
C CYS A 95 14.38 15.67 -21.55
N VAL A 96 13.37 16.28 -20.94
CA VAL A 96 12.84 17.59 -21.35
C VAL A 96 12.91 18.58 -20.19
N ARG A 97 12.75 19.89 -20.47
CA ARG A 97 12.84 20.93 -19.45
C ARG A 97 11.64 20.92 -18.50
N ARG A 98 10.44 20.75 -19.04
CA ARG A 98 9.18 20.77 -18.28
C ARG A 98 8.26 19.63 -18.73
N PRO A 99 7.31 19.18 -17.89
CA PRO A 99 6.35 18.15 -18.27
C PRO A 99 5.55 18.49 -19.53
N VAL A 100 5.20 19.78 -19.71
CA VAL A 100 4.51 20.28 -20.91
C VAL A 100 5.33 20.15 -22.18
N ASP A 101 6.62 19.79 -22.13
CA ASP A 101 7.47 19.63 -23.30
C ASP A 101 7.52 18.15 -23.77
N CYS A 102 6.94 17.20 -23.02
CA CYS A 102 6.96 15.78 -23.39
C CYS A 102 6.24 15.50 -24.72
N PRO A 103 6.84 14.71 -25.63
CA PRO A 103 6.17 14.30 -26.85
C PRO A 103 5.11 13.23 -26.57
N CYS A 104 4.11 13.13 -27.46
CA CYS A 104 3.18 12.02 -27.45
C CYS A 104 3.87 10.73 -27.90
N PRO A 105 3.52 9.57 -27.33
CA PRO A 105 4.19 8.29 -27.62
C PRO A 105 3.94 7.80 -29.04
N ASP A 106 2.75 8.08 -29.59
CA ASP A 106 2.42 7.80 -30.99
C ASP A 106 2.58 9.08 -31.83
N ILE A 107 3.16 8.94 -33.03
CA ILE A 107 3.37 10.05 -33.95
C ILE A 107 2.05 10.54 -34.57
N GLN A 108 1.00 9.71 -34.55
CA GLN A 108 -0.33 10.08 -35.02
C GLN A 108 -1.13 10.84 -33.97
N ASP A 109 -0.66 10.86 -32.72
CA ASP A 109 -1.34 11.57 -31.64
C ASP A 109 -0.98 13.06 -31.67
N VAL A 110 -2.01 13.88 -31.51
CA VAL A 110 -1.90 15.31 -31.26
C VAL A 110 -1.85 15.58 -29.77
N LYS A 111 -1.07 16.59 -29.40
CA LYS A 111 -0.89 17.04 -28.02
C LYS A 111 -1.89 18.13 -27.67
N CYS A 112 -2.78 17.83 -26.73
CA CYS A 112 -3.76 18.78 -26.20
C CYS A 112 -3.22 19.35 -24.87
N ILE A 113 -3.04 20.68 -24.82
CA ILE A 113 -2.71 21.39 -23.57
C ILE A 113 -4.03 21.82 -22.96
N ILE A 114 -4.37 21.28 -21.79
CA ILE A 114 -5.60 21.64 -21.07
C ILE A 114 -5.24 22.73 -20.06
N PRO A 115 -5.61 23.99 -20.31
CA PRO A 115 -5.32 25.08 -19.39
C PRO A 115 -6.18 24.91 -18.13
N ASP A 116 -5.53 24.96 -16.96
CA ASP A 116 -6.23 25.15 -15.71
C ASP A 116 -6.72 26.60 -15.61
N MET A 117 -7.87 26.83 -14.96
CA MET A 117 -8.57 28.12 -14.96
C MET A 117 -7.75 29.30 -14.41
N GLU A 118 -6.63 29.03 -13.74
CA GLU A 118 -5.78 30.03 -13.09
C GLU A 118 -4.28 29.65 -13.10
N GLY A 119 -3.87 28.65 -13.91
CA GLY A 119 -2.50 28.15 -13.96
C GLY A 119 -1.73 28.65 -15.19
N ASP A 120 -0.43 28.89 -15.03
CA ASP A 120 0.47 29.13 -16.16
C ASP A 120 0.52 27.91 -17.09
N VAL A 121 0.73 28.13 -18.39
CA VAL A 121 0.80 27.07 -19.43
C VAL A 121 1.86 26.00 -19.11
N GLU A 122 2.81 26.34 -18.24
CA GLU A 122 3.92 25.49 -17.83
C GLU A 122 3.51 24.30 -16.95
N ASP A 123 2.42 24.46 -16.17
CA ASP A 123 1.86 23.43 -15.28
C ASP A 123 0.55 22.82 -15.83
N ALA A 124 0.20 23.16 -17.07
CA ALA A 124 -1.02 22.68 -17.70
C ALA A 124 -1.01 21.16 -17.87
N THR A 125 -2.19 20.55 -17.69
CA THR A 125 -2.35 19.11 -17.92
C THR A 125 -2.24 18.81 -19.41
N VAL A 126 -1.34 17.89 -19.79
CA VAL A 126 -1.15 17.46 -21.18
C VAL A 126 -1.87 16.13 -21.42
N VAL A 127 -2.63 16.06 -22.50
CA VAL A 127 -3.31 14.83 -22.95
C VAL A 127 -2.98 14.58 -24.42
N CYS A 128 -2.66 13.34 -24.77
CA CYS A 128 -2.45 12.92 -26.15
C CYS A 128 -3.72 12.27 -26.69
N THR A 129 -4.19 12.71 -27.86
CA THR A 129 -5.37 12.17 -28.54
C THR A 129 -5.09 11.97 -30.02
N ARG A 130 -5.80 11.07 -30.70
CA ARG A 130 -5.53 10.77 -32.11
C ARG A 130 -6.15 11.78 -33.07
N GLY A 131 -7.25 12.43 -32.68
CA GLY A 131 -7.94 13.42 -33.48
C GLY A 131 -7.71 14.86 -33.00
N GLN A 132 -7.56 15.79 -33.93
CA GLN A 132 -7.47 17.24 -33.65
C GLN A 132 -8.75 17.78 -33.01
N ASN A 133 -9.91 17.19 -33.32
CA ASN A 133 -11.20 17.58 -32.74
C ASN A 133 -11.39 17.00 -31.32
N ASP A 134 -10.63 15.97 -30.94
CA ASP A 134 -10.76 15.29 -29.66
C ASP A 134 -10.25 16.18 -28.51
N CYS A 135 -9.30 17.08 -28.78
CA CYS A 135 -8.81 18.02 -27.78
C CYS A 135 -9.94 18.89 -27.20
N VAL A 136 -10.88 19.33 -28.05
CA VAL A 136 -12.03 20.16 -27.63
C VAL A 136 -13.00 19.35 -26.77
N GLU A 137 -13.17 18.07 -27.09
CA GLU A 137 -14.00 17.17 -26.29
C GLU A 137 -13.36 16.91 -24.92
N VAL A 138 -12.06 16.61 -24.88
CA VAL A 138 -11.32 16.44 -23.63
C VAL A 138 -11.38 17.70 -22.77
N GLU A 139 -11.19 18.88 -23.34
CA GLU A 139 -11.29 20.15 -22.59
C GLU A 139 -12.69 20.33 -21.98
N LYS A 140 -13.75 20.06 -22.75
CA LYS A 140 -15.14 20.10 -22.26
C LYS A 140 -15.37 19.09 -21.13
N LEU A 141 -14.89 17.86 -21.28
CA LEU A 141 -15.02 16.81 -20.26
C LEU A 141 -14.30 17.19 -18.97
N MET A 142 -13.09 17.74 -19.07
CA MET A 142 -12.30 18.16 -17.91
C MET A 142 -12.94 19.36 -17.19
N ARG A 143 -13.50 20.31 -17.94
CA ARG A 143 -14.26 21.44 -17.38
C ARG A 143 -15.52 20.98 -16.66
N ASN A 144 -16.26 20.03 -17.23
CA ASN A 144 -17.50 19.52 -16.65
C ASN A 144 -17.28 18.67 -15.39
N ARG A 145 -16.13 18.01 -15.24
CA ARG A 145 -15.79 17.21 -14.03
C ARG A 145 -15.46 18.08 -12.81
N LYS A 146 -15.14 19.37 -13.00
CA LYS A 146 -14.84 20.30 -11.89
C LYS A 146 -16.08 20.97 -11.26
N LEU A 147 -17.30 20.70 -11.77
CA LEU A 147 -18.59 21.11 -11.18
C LEU A 147 -19.20 19.98 -10.35
#